data_AF-A0A813KAP9-F1
#
_entry.id   AF-A0A813KAP9-F1
#
_cell.length_a   1.000
_cell.length_b   1.000
_cell.length_c   1.000
_cell.angle_alpha   90.00
_cell.angle_beta   90.00
_cell.angle_gamma   90.00
#
_symmetry.space_group_name_H-M   'P 1'
#
loop_
_entity.id
_entity.type
_entity.pdbx_description
1 polymer ?
#
loop_
_entity_poly.entity_id
_entity_poly.type
_entity_poly.pdbx_seq_one_letter_code
_entity_poly.pdbx_strand_id
1 'polypeptide(L)'
;SRHRGHQVSSGARKCLSSMLEKDLLNRTCSSNACGDRWLTGQRRSRALSEPIPAEVRRGAAQEAQAALKMRFPEASSPAPSAQELAERGAAFEAARVAWSQGGPQEDCNSISSESDDEERPAWSLF
;
A
#
# COMPACT_ATOMS: atom_id res chain seq x y z
N SER A 1 23.69 21.57 -10.95
CA SER A 1 23.25 20.89 -9.72
C SER A 1 23.18 19.40 -9.99
N ARG A 2 24.05 18.57 -9.40
CA ARG A 2 23.97 17.11 -9.55
C ARG A 2 23.07 16.58 -8.44
N HIS A 3 21.78 16.39 -8.72
CA HIS A 3 20.88 15.63 -7.85
C HIS A 3 21.41 14.19 -7.78
N ARG A 4 22.30 13.89 -6.84
CA ARG A 4 22.62 12.51 -6.49
C ARG A 4 21.40 11.96 -5.77
N GLY A 5 20.49 11.34 -6.52
CA GLY A 5 19.33 10.65 -5.95
C GLY A 5 19.80 9.68 -4.87
N HIS A 6 19.09 9.63 -3.75
CA HIS A 6 19.39 8.67 -2.71
C HIS A 6 19.25 7.24 -3.24
N GLN A 7 20.14 6.37 -2.78
CA GLN A 7 20.18 4.99 -3.25
C GLN A 7 18.99 4.23 -2.66
N VAL A 8 17.98 4.03 -3.50
CA VAL A 8 16.90 3.09 -3.23
C VAL A 8 17.42 1.68 -3.48
N SER A 9 17.28 0.79 -2.50
CA SER A 9 17.72 -0.60 -2.64
C SER A 9 17.06 -1.27 -3.86
N SER A 10 17.74 -2.25 -4.47
CA SER A 10 17.16 -2.99 -5.60
C SER A 10 15.89 -3.75 -5.22
N GLY A 11 15.77 -4.21 -3.97
CA GLY A 11 14.55 -4.83 -3.44
C GLY A 11 13.38 -3.85 -3.40
N ALA A 12 13.61 -2.67 -2.80
CA ALA A 12 12.62 -1.59 -2.74
C ALA A 12 12.09 -1.19 -4.12
N ARG A 13 13.00 -1.01 -5.10
CA ARG A 13 12.61 -0.65 -6.47
C ARG A 13 11.73 -1.73 -7.10
N LYS A 14 12.12 -3.01 -6.99
CA LYS A 14 11.33 -4.12 -7.56
C LYS A 14 9.94 -4.23 -6.94
N CYS A 15 9.86 -4.14 -5.60
CA CYS A 15 8.60 -4.15 -4.88
C CYS A 15 7.70 -2.99 -5.34
N LEU A 16 8.21 -1.76 -5.34
CA LEU A 16 7.47 -0.58 -5.77
C LEU A 16 7.03 -0.67 -7.24
N SER A 17 7.88 -1.16 -8.14
CA SER A 17 7.52 -1.35 -9.55
C SER A 17 6.33 -2.28 -9.71
N SER A 18 6.27 -3.39 -8.96
CA SER A 18 5.13 -4.31 -9.03
C SER A 18 3.82 -3.71 -8.49
N MET A 19 3.90 -2.85 -7.47
CA MET A 19 2.74 -2.19 -6.87
C MET A 19 2.22 -1.02 -7.71
N LEU A 20 3.12 -0.36 -8.43
CA LEU A 20 2.82 0.80 -9.28
C LEU A 20 2.73 0.41 -10.77
N GLU A 21 2.54 -0.87 -11.07
CA GLU A 21 2.37 -1.36 -12.43
C GLU A 21 1.14 -0.72 -13.09
N LYS A 22 1.30 -0.31 -14.35
CA LYS A 22 0.26 0.44 -15.07
C LYS A 22 -0.88 -0.49 -15.49
N ASP A 23 -0.53 -1.70 -15.90
CA ASP A 23 -1.49 -2.73 -16.25
C ASP A 23 -2.05 -3.39 -14.98
N LEU A 24 -3.38 -3.29 -14.80
CA LEU A 24 -4.07 -3.79 -13.62
C LEU A 24 -3.97 -5.31 -13.49
N LEU A 25 -3.86 -6.04 -14.60
CA LEU A 25 -3.75 -7.51 -14.61
C LEU A 25 -2.37 -7.99 -14.13
N ASN A 26 -1.35 -7.15 -14.32
CA ASN A 26 0.04 -7.45 -13.95
C ASN A 26 0.46 -6.81 -12.62
N ARG A 27 -0.37 -5.90 -12.09
CA ARG A 27 -0.11 -5.24 -10.81
C ARG A 27 -0.31 -6.20 -9.65
N THR A 28 0.65 -6.21 -8.72
CA THR A 28 0.52 -7.05 -7.53
C THR A 28 -0.66 -6.61 -6.68
N CYS A 29 -1.41 -7.58 -6.15
CA CYS A 29 -2.43 -7.33 -5.14
C CYS A 29 -1.79 -7.12 -3.75
N SER A 30 -2.59 -6.62 -2.81
CA SER A 30 -2.14 -6.29 -1.45
C SER A 30 -1.64 -7.52 -0.68
N SER A 31 -2.31 -8.67 -0.77
CA SER A 31 -1.85 -9.90 -0.07
C SER A 31 -0.49 -10.38 -0.58
N ASN A 32 -0.29 -10.36 -1.90
CA ASN A 32 0.99 -10.71 -2.52
C ASN A 32 2.09 -9.71 -2.16
N ALA A 33 1.76 -8.41 -2.10
CA ALA A 33 2.71 -7.39 -1.66
C ALA A 33 3.10 -7.58 -0.19
N CYS A 34 2.15 -7.92 0.69
CA CYS A 34 2.43 -8.22 2.10
C CYS A 34 3.37 -9.42 2.29
N GLY A 35 3.38 -10.37 1.36
CA GLY A 35 4.35 -11.48 1.32
C GLY A 35 5.72 -11.13 0.74
N ASP A 36 5.92 -9.92 0.21
CA ASP A 36 7.18 -9.55 -0.43
C ASP A 36 8.35 -9.56 0.58
N ARG A 37 9.46 -10.19 0.17
CA ARG A 37 10.61 -10.42 1.06
C ARG A 37 11.34 -9.12 1.45
N TRP A 38 11.20 -8.06 0.66
CA TRP A 38 11.73 -6.74 0.99
C TRP A 38 10.82 -6.04 2.00
N LEU A 39 9.50 -6.06 1.81
CA LEU A 39 8.54 -5.49 2.76
C LEU A 39 8.56 -6.19 4.12
N THR A 40 8.63 -7.51 4.14
CA THR A 40 8.72 -8.33 5.37
C THR A 40 10.08 -8.28 6.06
N GLY A 41 11.08 -7.64 5.46
CA GLY A 41 12.45 -7.58 5.99
C GLY A 41 13.21 -8.91 5.98
N GLN A 42 12.63 -10.00 5.46
CA GLN A 42 13.28 -11.31 5.35
C GLN A 42 14.49 -11.27 4.42
N ARG A 43 14.43 -10.46 3.36
CA ARG A 43 15.58 -10.14 2.54
C ARG A 43 16.24 -8.91 3.11
N ARG A 44 17.12 -9.11 4.10
CA ARG A 44 18.03 -8.06 4.57
C ARG A 44 18.80 -7.54 3.37
N SER A 45 18.37 -6.39 2.83
CA SER A 45 19.27 -5.55 2.05
C SER A 45 20.48 -5.37 2.95
N ARG A 46 21.70 -5.59 2.42
CA ARG A 46 22.91 -5.07 3.08
C ARG A 46 22.54 -3.67 3.53
N ALA A 47 22.57 -3.44 4.84
CA ALA A 47 21.95 -2.27 5.44
C ALA A 47 22.34 -1.06 4.60
N LEU A 48 21.35 -0.31 4.10
CA LEU A 48 21.65 1.03 3.60
C LEU A 48 22.33 1.71 4.78
N SER A 49 23.64 1.92 4.67
CA SER A 49 24.53 2.12 5.80
C SER A 49 24.22 3.41 6.56
N GLU A 50 23.43 4.29 5.94
CA GLU A 50 23.05 5.57 6.50
C GLU A 50 21.54 5.76 6.47
N PRO A 51 20.97 6.34 7.54
CA PRO A 51 19.56 6.73 7.57
C PRO A 51 19.27 7.75 6.47
N ILE A 52 18.04 7.74 5.95
CA ILE A 52 17.60 8.73 4.94
C ILE A 52 17.68 10.14 5.55
N PRO A 53 18.43 11.07 4.94
CA PRO A 53 18.52 12.46 5.38
C PRO A 53 17.18 13.13 5.62
N ALA A 54 17.14 14.03 6.60
CA ALA A 54 15.91 14.71 7.02
C ALA A 54 15.33 15.56 5.89
N GLU A 55 16.18 16.13 5.05
CA GLU A 55 15.81 16.98 3.90
C GLU A 55 15.03 16.17 2.87
N VAL A 56 15.48 14.95 2.57
CA VAL A 56 14.80 14.09 1.59
C VAL A 56 13.50 13.54 2.14
N ARG A 57 13.44 13.19 3.43
CA ARG A 57 12.16 12.83 4.08
C ARG A 57 11.16 13.98 4.03
N ARG A 58 11.60 15.21 4.31
CA ARG A 58 10.76 16.40 4.26
C ARG A 58 10.27 16.70 2.84
N GLY A 59 11.14 16.62 1.85
CA GLY A 59 10.78 16.80 0.44
C GLY A 59 9.72 15.79 -0.02
N ALA A 60 9.93 14.51 0.28
CA ALA A 60 8.96 13.46 -0.04
C ALA A 60 7.60 13.69 0.64
N ALA A 61 7.60 14.12 1.92
CA ALA A 61 6.36 14.42 2.63
C ALA A 61 5.61 15.62 2.02
N GLN A 62 6.32 16.68 1.63
CA GLN A 62 5.74 17.84 0.97
C GLN A 62 5.13 17.48 -0.40
N GLU A 63 5.83 16.66 -1.18
CA GLU A 63 5.33 16.17 -2.47
C GLU A 63 4.07 15.32 -2.31
N ALA A 64 4.07 14.38 -1.35
CA ALA A 64 2.90 13.59 -1.03
C ALA A 64 1.71 14.46 -0.60
N GLN A 65 1.96 15.45 0.26
CA GLN A 65 0.92 16.38 0.70
C GLN A 65 0.37 17.23 -0.45
N ALA A 66 1.23 17.70 -1.36
CA ALA A 66 0.81 18.44 -2.55
C ALA A 66 -0.05 17.56 -3.47
N ALA A 67 0.38 16.33 -3.74
CA ALA A 67 -0.38 15.37 -4.54
C ALA A 67 -1.75 15.04 -3.94
N LEU A 68 -1.82 14.89 -2.60
CA LEU A 68 -3.08 14.67 -1.89
C LEU A 68 -4.00 15.88 -2.00
N LYS A 69 -3.50 17.10 -1.81
CA LYS A 69 -4.30 18.33 -1.97
C LYS A 69 -4.87 18.49 -3.38
N MET A 70 -4.10 18.11 -4.41
CA MET A 70 -4.55 18.13 -5.79
C MET A 70 -5.66 17.10 -6.07
N ARG A 71 -5.57 15.91 -5.47
CA ARG A 71 -6.57 14.85 -5.64
C ARG A 71 -7.80 15.01 -4.76
N PHE A 72 -7.63 15.58 -3.57
CA PHE A 72 -8.67 15.73 -2.55
C PHE A 72 -8.65 17.18 -2.03
N PRO A 73 -9.18 18.15 -2.79
CA PRO A 73 -9.13 19.57 -2.44
C PRO A 73 -9.84 19.89 -1.11
N GLU A 74 -10.88 19.11 -0.80
CA GLU A 74 -11.69 19.28 0.43
C GLU A 74 -11.14 18.50 1.64
N ALA A 75 -10.05 17.76 1.48
CA ALA A 75 -9.38 17.07 2.59
C ALA A 75 -8.57 18.02 3.49
N SER A 76 -9.00 19.28 3.63
CA SER A 76 -8.61 20.14 4.75
C SER A 76 -9.30 19.64 6.02
N SER A 77 -9.04 18.38 6.39
CA SER A 77 -9.50 17.88 7.67
C SER A 77 -8.81 18.72 8.75
N PRO A 78 -9.55 19.23 9.75
CA PRO A 78 -8.94 19.89 10.88
C PRO A 78 -7.85 18.98 11.47
N ALA A 79 -6.82 19.59 12.06
CA ALA A 79 -5.78 18.84 12.74
C ALA A 79 -6.46 17.86 13.73
N PRO A 80 -6.08 16.57 13.72
CA PRO A 80 -6.73 15.59 14.58
C PRO A 80 -6.59 16.02 16.03
N SER A 81 -7.67 15.90 16.77
CA SER A 81 -7.69 16.19 18.20
C SER A 81 -6.73 15.25 18.95
N ALA A 82 -6.31 15.65 20.16
CA ALA A 82 -5.45 14.81 21.01
C ALA A 82 -6.09 13.45 21.30
N GLN A 83 -7.43 13.40 21.37
CA GLN A 83 -8.18 12.17 21.57
C GLN A 83 -8.13 11.26 20.33
N GLU A 84 -8.38 11.79 19.13
CA GLU A 84 -8.27 11.01 17.89
C GLU A 84 -6.84 10.47 17.68
N LEU A 85 -5.83 11.22 18.07
CA LEU A 85 -4.44 10.76 18.03
C LEU A 85 -4.20 9.59 19.00
N ALA A 86 -4.74 9.67 20.21
CA ALA A 86 -4.64 8.59 21.19
C ALA A 86 -5.37 7.31 20.74
N GLU A 87 -6.58 7.45 20.21
CA GLU A 87 -7.39 6.35 19.68
C GLU A 87 -6.69 5.68 18.48
N ARG A 88 -6.12 6.47 17.57
CA ARG A 88 -5.30 5.95 16.45
C ARG A 88 -4.07 5.19 16.93
N GLY A 89 -3.39 5.69 17.95
CA GLY A 89 -2.24 5.01 18.55
C GLY A 89 -2.63 3.66 19.16
N ALA A 90 -3.73 3.60 19.90
CA ALA A 90 -4.25 2.37 20.48
C ALA A 90 -4.67 1.35 19.40
N ALA A 91 -5.38 1.80 18.35
CA ALA A 91 -5.79 0.96 17.24
C ALA A 91 -4.58 0.37 16.49
N PHE A 92 -3.53 1.17 16.29
CA PHE A 92 -2.30 0.70 15.66
C PHE A 92 -1.61 -0.40 16.48
N GLU A 93 -1.47 -0.23 17.79
CA GLU A 93 -0.88 -1.28 18.64
C GLU A 93 -1.74 -2.55 18.66
N ALA A 94 -3.06 -2.42 18.71
CA ALA A 94 -3.98 -3.56 18.64
C ALA A 94 -3.82 -4.33 17.32
N ALA A 95 -3.75 -3.63 16.18
CA ALA A 95 -3.52 -4.24 14.87
C ALA A 95 -2.15 -4.91 14.78
N ARG A 96 -1.10 -4.28 15.33
CA ARG A 96 0.25 -4.85 15.38
C ARG A 96 0.28 -6.18 16.14
N VAL A 97 -0.44 -6.26 17.26
CA VAL A 97 -0.59 -7.49 18.04
C VAL A 97 -1.40 -8.55 17.29
N ALA A 98 -2.49 -8.18 16.62
CA ALA A 98 -3.28 -9.12 15.82
C ALA A 98 -2.46 -9.74 14.68
N TRP A 99 -1.62 -8.96 14.00
CA TRP A 99 -0.77 -9.45 12.92
C TRP A 99 0.37 -10.35 13.37
N SER A 100 0.91 -10.16 14.58
CA SER A 100 1.96 -11.05 15.11
C SER A 100 1.42 -12.44 15.48
N GLN A 101 0.10 -12.60 15.61
CA GLN A 101 -0.56 -13.87 15.94
C GLN A 101 -1.02 -14.66 14.70
N GLY A 102 -0.68 -14.22 13.48
CA GLY A 102 -0.98 -14.95 12.24
C GLY A 102 -2.35 -14.60 11.67
N GLY A 103 -2.50 -13.38 11.16
CA GLY A 103 -3.74 -12.91 10.54
C GLY A 103 -4.21 -13.77 9.35
N PRO A 104 -5.51 -13.75 9.01
CA PRO A 104 -6.08 -14.57 7.96
C PRO A 104 -5.42 -14.26 6.61
N GLN A 105 -4.81 -15.29 6.03
CA GLN A 105 -4.32 -15.27 4.66
C GLN A 105 -5.55 -15.40 3.74
N GLU A 106 -6.17 -14.28 3.40
CA GLU A 106 -7.20 -14.28 2.36
C GLU A 106 -6.52 -14.39 1.00
N ASP A 107 -6.71 -15.54 0.35
CA ASP A 107 -6.18 -15.81 -0.97
C ASP A 107 -6.82 -14.86 -1.98
N CYS A 108 -6.04 -13.90 -2.50
CA CYS A 108 -6.49 -12.95 -3.51
C CYS A 108 -6.75 -13.56 -4.90
N ASN A 109 -6.87 -14.89 -4.99
CA ASN A 109 -7.25 -15.58 -6.22
C ASN A 109 -8.73 -15.97 -6.27
N SER A 110 -9.52 -15.71 -5.22
CA SER A 110 -10.98 -15.82 -5.32
C SER A 110 -11.55 -14.56 -5.96
N ILE A 111 -11.41 -14.45 -7.28
CA ILE A 111 -12.44 -13.79 -8.07
C ILE A 111 -13.67 -14.68 -7.95
N SER A 112 -14.51 -14.45 -6.93
CA SER A 112 -15.90 -14.89 -7.00
C SER A 112 -16.54 -14.08 -8.11
N SER A 113 -16.48 -14.60 -9.33
CA SER A 113 -17.49 -14.29 -10.35
C SER A 113 -18.79 -14.90 -9.87
N GLU A 114 -19.46 -14.22 -8.94
CA GLU A 114 -20.91 -14.24 -8.88
C GLU A 114 -21.42 -13.47 -10.10
N SER A 115 -21.31 -14.12 -11.26
CA SER A 115 -22.16 -13.83 -12.39
C SER A 115 -23.56 -14.26 -11.97
N ASP A 116 -24.33 -13.30 -11.46
CA ASP A 116 -25.78 -13.33 -11.48
C ASP A 116 -26.19 -13.23 -12.96
N ASP A 117 -26.03 -14.34 -13.68
CA ASP A 117 -26.55 -14.51 -15.03
C ASP A 117 -27.85 -15.27 -14.86
N GLU A 118 -28.95 -14.50 -14.79
CA GLU A 118 -30.30 -15.04 -14.88
C GLU A 118 -30.36 -16.05 -16.04
N GLU A 119 -30.55 -17.32 -15.69
CA GLU A 119 -31.02 -18.34 -16.60
C GLU A 119 -32.35 -17.89 -17.24
N ARG A 120 -32.26 -17.32 -18.44
CA ARG A 120 -33.34 -17.41 -19.41
C ARG A 120 -32.89 -18.27 -20.58
N PRO A 121 -33.29 -19.56 -20.60
CA PRO A 121 -32.96 -20.42 -21.73
C PRO A 121 -33.65 -19.92 -23.00
N ALA A 122 -32.91 -20.06 -24.10
CA ALA A 122 -33.25 -19.68 -25.46
C ALA A 122 -34.47 -20.45 -26.01
N TRP A 123 -35.68 -20.13 -25.55
CA TRP A 123 -36.94 -20.57 -26.17
C TRP A 123 -38.20 -19.90 -25.58
N SER A 124 -38.13 -18.72 -24.94
CA SER A 124 -39.35 -17.92 -24.71
C SER A 124 -39.81 -17.28 -26.03
N LEU A 125 -40.31 -18.17 -26.89
CA LEU A 125 -40.99 -18.03 -28.16
C LEU A 125 -42.39 -17.50 -27.88
N PHE A 126 -42.72 -16.34 -28.44
CA PHE A 126 -43.81 -16.09 -29.39
C PHE A 126 -43.71 -14.64 -29.87
#